data_AF-A0A4Q6AXC7-F1
#
_entry.id   AF-A0A4Q6AXC7-F1
#
_cell.length_a   1.000
_cell.length_b   1.000
_cell.length_c   1.000
_cell.angle_alpha   90.00
_cell.angle_beta   90.00
_cell.angle_gamma   90.00
#
_symmetry.space_group_name_H-M   'P 1'
#
loop_
_entity.id
_entity.type
_entity.pdbx_description
1 polymer ?
#
loop_
_entity_poly.entity_id
_entity_poly.type
_entity_poly.pdbx_seq_one_letter_code
_entity_poly.pdbx_strand_id
1 'polypeptide(L)'
;ERGLYQYEAEAFACQAITYASFRFTAHVTSWPGSDPIGNHTKFVMIDDDAFYIGSHNLYPANLQEFGTIIADPAATDQLKAEYWDRLWEESSPEAYACPY
;
A
#
# COMPACT_ATOMS: atom_id res chain seq x y z
N GLU A 1 15.56 -17.70 21.29
CA GLU A 1 15.51 -16.23 21.16
C GLU A 1 14.44 -15.70 22.10
N ARG A 2 14.68 -14.58 22.80
CA ARG A 2 13.64 -13.92 23.61
C ARG A 2 12.80 -13.05 22.68
N GLY A 3 11.47 -13.12 22.79
CA GLY A 3 10.59 -12.18 22.09
C GLY A 3 10.79 -10.75 22.56
N LEU A 4 10.32 -9.79 21.75
CA LEU A 4 10.30 -8.37 22.09
C LEU A 4 9.35 -8.11 23.27
N TYR A 5 9.71 -7.19 24.16
CA TYR A 5 8.74 -6.53 25.03
C TYR A 5 7.80 -5.67 24.20
N GLN A 6 6.61 -5.39 24.72
CA GLN A 6 5.60 -4.58 24.02
C GLN A 6 6.17 -3.24 23.53
N TYR A 7 6.85 -2.49 24.40
CA TYR A 7 7.45 -1.19 24.03
C TYR A 7 8.52 -1.31 22.92
N GLU A 8 9.24 -2.44 22.85
CA GLU A 8 10.24 -2.69 21.80
C GLU A 8 9.54 -2.98 20.46
N ALA A 9 8.45 -3.75 20.51
CA ALA A 9 7.64 -4.07 19.34
C ALA A 9 6.91 -2.83 18.78
N GLU A 10 6.35 -2.00 19.66
CA GLU A 10 5.68 -0.74 19.32
C GLU A 10 6.66 0.24 18.67
N ALA A 11 7.83 0.45 19.29
CA ALA A 11 8.86 1.31 18.73
C ALA A 11 9.36 0.81 17.36
N PHE A 12 9.54 -0.50 17.20
CA PHE A 12 9.92 -1.08 15.91
C PHE A 12 8.81 -0.91 14.86
N ALA A 13 7.55 -1.14 15.22
CA ALA A 13 6.42 -0.96 14.32
C ALA A 13 6.32 0.49 13.83
N CYS A 14 6.49 1.48 14.72
CA CYS A 14 6.50 2.89 14.34
C CYS A 14 7.63 3.27 13.37
N GLN A 15 8.76 2.58 13.44
CA GLN A 15 9.90 2.82 12.55
C GLN A 15 9.74 2.11 11.20
N ALA A 16 9.11 0.94 11.18
CA ALA A 16 9.04 0.08 10.00
C ALA A 16 7.76 0.28 9.17
N ILE A 17 6.69 0.84 9.74
CA ILE A 17 5.39 0.93 9.10
C ILE A 17 4.98 2.39 8.92
N THR A 18 4.69 2.77 7.69
CA THR A 18 3.93 3.98 7.37
C THR A 18 2.68 3.58 6.61
N TYR A 19 1.56 4.20 6.93
CA TYR A 19 0.28 3.90 6.28
C TYR A 19 -0.55 5.17 6.11
N ALA A 20 -1.29 5.23 5.01
CA ALA A 20 -2.13 6.35 4.63
C ALA A 20 -3.38 5.83 3.92
N SER A 21 -4.45 6.63 3.93
CA SER A 21 -5.57 6.39 3.02
C SER A 21 -5.18 6.72 1.59
N PHE A 22 -5.74 5.99 0.61
CA PHE A 22 -5.49 6.23 -0.81
C PHE A 22 -5.89 7.64 -1.24
N ARG A 23 -5.01 8.32 -1.99
CA ARG A 23 -5.28 9.57 -2.71
C ARG A 23 -4.71 9.48 -4.13
N PHE A 24 -5.53 9.70 -5.15
CA PHE A 24 -5.02 9.92 -6.52
C PHE A 24 -4.55 11.36 -6.75
N THR A 25 -4.96 12.27 -5.86
CA THR A 25 -4.41 13.61 -5.69
C THR A 25 -4.70 14.10 -4.26
N ALA A 26 -3.75 14.78 -3.62
CA ALA A 26 -3.83 15.24 -2.23
C ALA A 26 -4.98 16.23 -2.00
N HIS A 27 -5.38 16.98 -3.03
CA HIS A 27 -6.38 18.04 -2.91
C HIS A 27 -7.83 17.56 -3.06
N VAL A 28 -8.06 16.32 -3.47
CA VAL A 28 -9.41 15.77 -3.67
C VAL A 28 -9.62 14.65 -2.67
N THR A 29 -10.50 14.92 -1.70
CA THR A 29 -10.75 13.99 -0.59
C THR A 29 -12.06 13.21 -0.73
N SER A 30 -12.94 13.67 -1.60
CA SER A 30 -14.23 13.08 -1.96
C SER A 30 -14.64 13.47 -3.38
N TRP A 31 -15.55 12.71 -3.98
CA TRP A 31 -16.21 13.09 -5.23
C TRP A 31 -17.18 14.26 -5.02
N PRO A 32 -17.58 14.97 -6.10
CA PRO A 32 -18.70 15.91 -6.01
C PRO A 32 -19.93 15.23 -5.42
N GLY A 33 -20.49 15.79 -4.35
CA GLY A 33 -21.56 15.15 -3.58
C GLY A 33 -21.11 14.50 -2.27
N SER A 34 -19.80 14.55 -1.95
CA SER A 34 -19.18 14.03 -0.72
C SER A 34 -19.03 12.50 -0.66
N ASP A 35 -19.14 11.79 -1.78
CA ASP A 35 -18.87 10.35 -1.81
C ASP A 35 -17.38 10.08 -1.59
N PRO A 36 -17.02 9.07 -0.77
CA PRO A 36 -15.62 8.73 -0.54
C PRO A 36 -14.94 8.19 -1.81
N ILE A 37 -13.66 8.44 -1.94
CA ILE A 37 -12.83 7.87 -3.01
C ILE A 37 -12.52 6.42 -2.66
N GLY A 38 -12.99 5.49 -3.50
CA GLY A 38 -12.70 4.06 -3.34
C GLY A 38 -11.38 3.67 -4.01
N ASN A 39 -10.58 2.85 -3.31
CA ASN A 39 -9.48 2.09 -3.90
C ASN A 39 -9.89 0.62 -4.01
N HIS A 40 -9.68 0.00 -5.18
CA HIS A 40 -10.02 -1.40 -5.43
C HIS A 40 -8.84 -2.24 -5.95
N THR A 41 -7.62 -1.70 -5.86
CA THR A 41 -6.41 -2.39 -6.29
C THR A 41 -6.10 -3.59 -5.39
N LYS A 42 -5.51 -4.63 -5.99
CA LYS A 42 -4.89 -5.74 -5.27
C LYS A 42 -3.45 -5.84 -5.76
N PHE A 43 -2.59 -5.14 -5.05
CA PHE A 43 -1.23 -4.85 -5.48
C PHE A 43 -0.28 -5.00 -4.31
N VAL A 44 0.85 -5.66 -4.55
CA VAL A 44 1.97 -5.79 -3.60
C VAL A 44 3.25 -5.64 -4.41
N MET A 45 4.19 -4.82 -3.96
CA MET A 45 5.52 -4.67 -4.54
C MET A 45 6.56 -4.96 -3.46
N ILE A 46 7.67 -5.59 -3.85
CA ILE A 46 8.75 -5.99 -2.95
C ILE A 46 10.09 -5.61 -3.60
N ASP A 47 10.96 -4.99 -2.78
CA ASP A 47 12.35 -4.65 -3.08
C ASP A 47 12.59 -3.86 -4.37
N ASP A 48 11.56 -3.18 -4.89
CA ASP A 48 11.56 -2.57 -6.23
C ASP A 48 11.92 -3.55 -7.37
N ASP A 49 11.82 -4.87 -7.11
CA ASP A 49 12.27 -5.93 -8.02
C ASP A 49 11.11 -6.79 -8.56
N ALA A 50 10.07 -6.99 -7.74
CA ALA A 50 8.91 -7.80 -8.11
C ALA A 50 7.59 -7.22 -7.60
N PHE A 51 6.51 -7.55 -8.30
CA PHE A 51 5.18 -7.17 -7.87
C PHE A 51 4.11 -8.21 -8.22
N TYR A 52 3.05 -8.23 -7.42
CA TYR A 52 1.81 -8.94 -7.68
C TYR A 52 0.75 -7.97 -8.19
N ILE A 53 0.04 -8.38 -9.24
CA ILE A 53 -1.21 -7.75 -9.68
C ILE A 53 -2.24 -8.83 -10.01
N GLY A 54 -3.47 -8.68 -9.51
CA GLY A 54 -4.51 -9.69 -9.73
C GLY A 54 -5.84 -9.34 -9.07
N SER A 55 -6.65 -10.37 -8.81
CA SER A 55 -7.98 -10.24 -8.21
C SER A 55 -8.00 -10.56 -6.71
N HIS A 56 -7.03 -11.34 -6.21
CA HIS A 56 -6.98 -11.76 -4.80
C HIS A 56 -6.71 -10.59 -3.85
N ASN A 57 -7.67 -10.28 -2.97
CA ASN A 57 -7.52 -9.24 -1.95
C ASN A 57 -6.61 -9.72 -0.81
N LEU A 58 -5.91 -8.79 -0.14
CA LEU A 58 -5.08 -9.15 1.02
C LEU A 58 -5.93 -9.50 2.27
N TYR A 59 -7.16 -8.98 2.35
CA TYR A 59 -8.09 -9.39 3.40
C TYR A 59 -8.67 -10.78 3.12
N PRO A 60 -9.09 -11.54 4.15
CA PRO A 60 -9.66 -12.87 3.96
C PRO A 60 -10.87 -12.88 3.03
N ALA A 61 -10.76 -13.60 1.91
CA ALA A 61 -11.85 -13.85 0.98
C ALA A 61 -11.77 -15.30 0.48
N ASN A 62 -12.91 -16.01 0.47
CA ASN A 62 -12.99 -17.40 0.02
C ASN A 62 -13.61 -17.47 -1.38
N LEU A 63 -12.92 -16.88 -2.36
CA LEU A 63 -13.37 -16.76 -3.74
C LEU A 63 -12.38 -17.46 -4.69
N GLN A 64 -12.83 -17.72 -5.92
CA GLN A 64 -11.92 -18.10 -6.99
C GLN A 64 -11.21 -16.85 -7.48
N GLU A 65 -9.89 -16.82 -7.36
CA GLU A 65 -9.07 -15.65 -7.64
C GLU A 65 -7.95 -16.02 -8.63
N PHE A 66 -7.44 -15.03 -9.35
CA PHE A 66 -6.33 -15.17 -10.28
C PHE A 66 -5.43 -13.94 -10.20
N GLY A 67 -4.13 -14.12 -10.40
CA GLY A 67 -3.18 -13.02 -10.45
C GLY A 67 -1.84 -13.47 -10.98
N THR A 68 -0.99 -12.50 -11.26
CA THR A 68 0.38 -12.72 -11.77
C THR A 68 1.38 -12.07 -10.83
N ILE A 69 2.46 -12.80 -10.56
CA ILE A 69 3.66 -12.25 -9.94
C ILE A 69 4.66 -12.02 -11.07
N ILE A 70 5.14 -10.78 -11.18
CA ILE A 70 6.07 -10.35 -12.20
C ILE A 70 7.38 -10.00 -11.51
N ALA A 71 8.47 -10.61 -11.95
CA ALA A 71 9.83 -10.35 -11.51
C ALA A 71 10.66 -9.96 -12.74
N ASP A 72 10.46 -8.73 -13.20
CA ASP A 72 11.13 -8.15 -14.37
C ASP A 72 11.49 -6.69 -14.03
N PRO A 73 12.80 -6.33 -14.00
CA PRO A 73 13.21 -5.00 -13.54
C PRO A 73 12.59 -3.86 -14.33
N ALA A 74 12.48 -3.99 -15.66
CA ALA A 74 11.93 -2.92 -16.49
C ALA A 74 10.44 -2.70 -16.23
N ALA A 75 9.67 -3.78 -16.07
CA ALA A 75 8.26 -3.70 -15.71
C ALA A 75 8.07 -3.16 -14.29
N THR A 76 8.90 -3.56 -13.34
CA THR A 76 8.82 -3.07 -11.95
C THR A 76 9.17 -1.60 -11.85
N ASP A 77 10.24 -1.14 -12.51
CA ASP A 77 10.62 0.28 -12.59
C ASP A 77 9.50 1.13 -13.19
N GLN A 78 8.90 0.66 -14.29
CA GLN A 78 7.79 1.35 -14.93
C GLN A 78 6.59 1.46 -13.98
N LEU A 79 6.20 0.36 -13.33
CA LEU A 79 5.05 0.35 -12.43
C LEU A 79 5.29 1.20 -11.18
N LYS A 80 6.51 1.17 -10.64
CA LYS A 80 6.91 2.00 -9.52
C LYS A 80 6.78 3.48 -9.87
N ALA A 81 7.38 3.91 -10.98
CA ALA A 81 7.39 5.31 -11.40
C ALA A 81 6.01 5.85 -11.81
N GLU A 82 5.21 5.05 -12.52
CA GLU A 82 3.93 5.52 -13.08
C GLU A 82 2.75 5.34 -12.12
N TYR A 83 2.84 4.42 -11.15
CA TYR A 83 1.76 4.10 -10.22
C TYR A 83 2.16 4.30 -8.76
N TRP A 84 3.11 3.51 -8.23
CA TRP A 84 3.36 3.47 -6.79
C TRP A 84 3.91 4.79 -6.23
N ASP A 85 4.94 5.37 -6.88
CA ASP A 85 5.57 6.60 -6.42
C ASP A 85 4.59 7.77 -6.45
N ARG A 86 3.79 7.90 -7.53
CA ARG A 86 2.75 8.93 -7.63
C ARG A 86 1.66 8.75 -6.59
N LEU A 87 1.21 7.52 -6.37
CA LEU A 87 0.22 7.22 -5.34
C LEU A 87 0.74 7.61 -3.96
N TRP A 88 1.99 7.27 -3.65
CA TRP A 88 2.60 7.58 -2.37
C TRP A 88 2.83 9.08 -2.19
N GLU A 89 3.27 9.80 -3.22
CA GLU A 89 3.42 11.25 -3.22
C GLU A 89 2.11 11.95 -2.85
N GLU A 90 0.99 11.50 -3.40
CA GLU A 90 -0.32 12.10 -3.16
C GLU A 90 -0.98 11.64 -1.84
N SER A 91 -0.63 10.43 -1.35
CA SER A 91 -1.26 9.83 -0.15
C SER A 91 -0.49 10.13 1.13
N SER A 92 0.84 10.16 1.09
CA SER A 92 1.71 10.30 2.26
C SER A 92 1.59 11.62 3.06
N PRO A 93 1.16 12.76 2.50
CA PRO A 93 0.92 13.98 3.30
C PRO A 93 -0.14 13.78 4.39
N GLU A 94 -1.05 12.83 4.21
CA GLU A 94 -2.09 12.46 5.17
C GLU A 94 -1.79 11.10 5.82
N ALA A 95 -0.51 10.71 5.90
CA ALA A 95 -0.10 9.51 6.61
C ALA A 95 -0.49 9.59 8.09
N TYR A 96 -1.00 8.48 8.62
CA TYR A 96 -1.39 8.42 10.01
C TYR A 96 -0.16 8.42 10.90
N ALA A 97 -0.23 9.15 12.01
CA ALA A 97 0.77 9.04 13.06
C ALA A 97 0.83 7.60 13.59
N CYS A 98 2.00 7.18 14.07
CA CYS A 98 2.11 5.89 14.73
C CYS A 98 1.12 5.84 15.91
N PRO A 99 0.29 4.79 16.02
CA PRO A 99 -0.74 4.72 17.05
C PRO A 99 -0.22 4.24 18.41
N TYR A 100 1.07 3.94 18.52
CA TYR A 100 1.73 3.40 19.70
C TYR A 100 2.66 4.43 20.36
#